data_AF-A0A7S3T3B8-F1
#
_entry.id   AF-A0A7S3T3B8-F1
#
_cell.length_a   1.000
_cell.length_b   1.000
_cell.length_c   1.000
_cell.angle_alpha   90.00
_cell.angle_beta   90.00
_cell.angle_gamma   90.00
#
_symmetry.space_group_name_H-M   'P 1'
#
loop_
_entity.id
_entity.type
_entity.pdbx_description
1 polymer ?
#
loop_
_entity_poly.entity_id
_entity_poly.type
_entity_poly.pdbx_seq_one_letter_code
_entity_poly.pdbx_strand_id
1 'polypeptide(L)'
;FARRGAFTRSNASPRQMLLLLLASAAAQDETSHRKGCGEHGYRDGRWVPTPEQAAPYRLHRNVQRNPLVKGWAYAGRRFWGACDEGLADNATREAVQQRWQPARCELQPFDAAALCRRLVLGKRGDGSHARRPRADPPLDILFVGDSFTGQLFISFVSLLRGSILRNEGAPRTAPSGAMVFGDIPIAELKADAVACIDDAAALRLDFVDDVPGKGQHAPLRVSFVRNEGLSLNTAEPTSGYRHQYPFTHRIGPRTLLVTQVLAWFHNDDKSFAANLQGLLDLARSRMGAPEWARSFVLFSASYAHFSCKTKVGGREVVPGKGPKPGQHNYALLNRIGENMTRTAGATFLDVTTMLERRPDGHMPHDCGHWCLPGPYDIGALLLFNALMGHIDAPLSQVQSPPRLSQVQSPPRRARPGAPRLWRPNLQLLRRGRQPAHREVVREPRRPVNASSAMSPRTTGRG
;
A
#
# COMPACT_ATOMS: atom_id res chain seq x y z
N PHE A 1 36.09 60.49 -20.47
CA PHE A 1 35.58 61.38 -19.42
C PHE A 1 34.86 60.56 -18.37
N ALA A 2 35.48 60.40 -17.19
CA ALA A 2 34.95 59.65 -16.07
C ALA A 2 33.80 60.40 -15.37
N ARG A 3 32.70 59.69 -15.03
CA ARG A 3 31.72 60.15 -14.04
C ARG A 3 31.87 59.28 -12.79
N ARG A 4 32.42 59.88 -11.73
CA ARG A 4 32.45 59.34 -10.37
C ARG A 4 31.05 59.48 -9.77
N GLY A 5 30.41 58.36 -9.44
CA GLY A 5 29.23 58.33 -8.57
C GLY A 5 29.69 58.36 -7.11
N ALA A 6 29.21 59.34 -6.35
CA ALA A 6 29.48 59.49 -4.93
C ALA A 6 28.73 58.41 -4.14
N PHE A 7 29.47 57.53 -3.45
CA PHE A 7 28.92 56.67 -2.40
C PHE A 7 28.95 57.46 -1.09
N THR A 8 27.79 57.93 -0.63
CA THR A 8 27.63 58.46 0.73
C THR A 8 27.67 57.30 1.72
N ARG A 9 28.71 57.27 2.57
CA ARG A 9 28.79 56.35 3.72
C ARG A 9 27.69 56.72 4.72
N SER A 10 26.66 55.88 4.78
CA SER A 10 25.68 55.87 5.86
C SER A 10 26.37 55.38 7.14
N ASN A 11 26.50 56.25 8.14
CA ASN A 11 26.92 55.89 9.50
C ASN A 11 25.73 55.25 10.24
N ALA A 12 25.35 54.03 9.86
CA ALA A 12 24.47 53.22 10.68
C ALA A 12 25.23 52.82 11.95
N SER A 13 24.67 53.09 13.14
CA SER A 13 25.33 52.73 14.39
C SER A 13 25.46 51.20 14.51
N PRO A 14 26.45 50.67 15.25
CA PRO A 14 26.61 49.22 15.45
C PRO A 14 25.33 48.53 15.97
N ARG A 15 24.47 49.26 16.70
CA ARG A 15 23.15 48.78 17.14
C ARG A 15 22.13 48.65 16.02
N GLN A 16 22.11 49.59 15.06
CA GLN A 16 21.23 49.50 13.89
C GLN A 16 21.67 48.38 12.95
N MET A 17 22.98 48.15 12.82
CA MET A 17 23.54 47.06 12.02
C MET A 17 23.26 45.69 12.66
N LEU A 18 23.27 45.59 14.00
CA LEU A 18 22.86 44.38 14.73
C LEU A 18 21.36 44.09 14.61
N LEU A 19 20.50 45.13 14.67
CA LEU A 19 19.06 44.99 14.44
C LEU A 19 18.71 44.59 13.01
N LEU A 20 19.43 45.12 12.01
CA LEU A 20 19.28 44.70 10.61
C LEU A 20 19.80 43.27 10.36
N LEU A 21 20.87 42.85 11.02
CA LEU A 21 21.35 41.47 10.95
C LEU A 21 20.42 40.49 11.67
N LEU A 22 19.82 40.87 12.81
CA LEU A 22 18.82 40.07 13.51
C LEU A 22 17.50 40.01 12.74
N ALA A 23 17.07 41.12 12.12
CA ALA A 23 15.90 41.14 11.23
C ALA A 23 16.14 40.36 9.93
N SER A 24 17.37 40.38 9.38
CA SER A 24 17.74 39.58 8.22
C SER A 24 17.93 38.10 8.56
N ALA A 25 18.36 37.76 9.77
CA ALA A 25 18.40 36.37 10.26
C ALA A 25 16.99 35.83 10.55
N ALA A 26 16.09 36.66 11.08
CA ALA A 26 14.68 36.32 11.25
C ALA A 26 13.93 36.21 9.91
N ALA A 27 14.26 37.05 8.92
CA ALA A 27 13.68 37.00 7.57
C ALA A 27 14.29 35.89 6.69
N GLN A 28 15.55 35.49 6.91
CA GLN A 28 16.16 34.35 6.22
C GLN A 28 15.72 33.00 6.79
N ASP A 29 15.27 32.94 8.05
CA ASP A 29 14.65 31.74 8.62
C ASP A 29 13.21 31.51 8.12
N GLU A 30 12.53 32.53 7.60
CA GLU A 30 11.22 32.37 6.93
C GLU A 30 11.31 31.85 5.49
N THR A 31 12.51 31.89 4.88
CA THR A 31 12.78 31.26 3.57
C THR A 31 13.50 29.92 3.67
N SER A 32 13.78 29.45 4.89
CA SER A 32 14.36 28.15 5.19
C SER A 32 13.33 27.05 4.91
N HIS A 33 13.55 26.28 3.84
CA HIS A 33 12.91 24.99 3.53
C HIS A 33 11.46 24.84 4.00
N ARG A 34 10.46 24.95 3.10
CA ARG A 34 9.07 24.55 3.37
C ARG A 34 9.09 23.23 4.16
N LYS A 35 8.85 23.34 5.48
CA LYS A 35 9.03 22.23 6.42
C LYS A 35 8.07 21.13 5.98
N GLY A 36 8.59 19.91 5.85
CA GLY A 36 7.73 18.74 5.71
C GLY A 36 6.64 18.76 6.79
N CYS A 37 5.49 18.19 6.48
CA CYS A 37 4.44 18.03 7.46
C CYS A 37 4.98 17.27 8.68
N GLY A 38 4.76 17.77 9.90
CA GLY A 38 4.92 16.94 11.09
C GLY A 38 3.96 15.73 11.04
N GLU A 39 4.10 14.79 11.98
CA GLU A 39 3.36 13.51 12.01
C GLU A 39 1.86 13.64 11.77
N HIS A 40 1.25 14.74 12.21
CA HIS A 40 -0.18 15.02 12.03
C HIS A 40 -0.46 16.33 11.27
N GLY A 41 0.58 17.05 10.85
CA GLY A 41 0.45 18.38 10.23
C GLY A 41 -0.34 18.36 8.92
N TYR A 42 -0.45 17.21 8.27
CA TYR A 42 -1.18 17.03 7.03
C TYR A 42 -2.70 16.80 7.21
N ARG A 43 -3.18 16.47 8.43
CA ARG A 43 -4.58 16.04 8.65
C ARG A 43 -5.58 17.19 8.63
N ASP A 44 -5.18 18.36 9.11
CA ASP A 44 -5.99 19.57 9.12
C ASP A 44 -5.77 20.35 7.83
N GLY A 45 -6.84 20.63 7.08
CA GLY A 45 -6.74 21.28 5.79
C GLY A 45 -8.08 21.40 5.07
N ARG A 46 -7.98 21.63 3.75
CA ARG A 46 -9.13 21.73 2.87
C ARG A 46 -8.81 21.16 1.50
N TRP A 47 -9.83 20.69 0.80
CA TRP A 47 -9.74 20.43 -0.63
C TRP A 47 -9.76 21.75 -1.38
N VAL A 48 -8.81 21.93 -2.29
CA VAL A 48 -8.67 23.11 -3.13
C VAL A 48 -8.87 22.70 -4.59
N PRO A 49 -9.75 23.37 -5.33
CA PRO A 49 -9.93 23.11 -6.76
C PRO A 49 -8.63 23.31 -7.54
N THR A 50 -8.38 22.43 -8.50
CA THR A 50 -7.27 22.46 -9.45
C THR A 50 -7.81 22.17 -10.86
N PRO A 51 -8.63 23.08 -11.43
CA PRO A 51 -9.30 22.84 -12.72
C PRO A 51 -8.32 22.57 -13.87
N GLU A 52 -7.11 23.10 -13.78
CA GLU A 52 -6.01 22.87 -14.73
C GLU A 52 -5.38 21.48 -14.63
N GLN A 53 -5.58 20.77 -13.52
CA GLN A 53 -4.97 19.47 -13.29
C GLN A 53 -5.73 18.37 -14.06
N ALA A 54 -5.03 17.75 -15.01
CA ALA A 54 -5.52 16.55 -15.66
C ALA A 54 -5.44 15.34 -14.73
N ALA A 55 -6.28 14.34 -14.99
CA ALA A 55 -6.20 13.04 -14.35
C ALA A 55 -4.77 12.44 -14.46
N PRO A 56 -4.13 12.03 -13.35
CA PRO A 56 -2.75 11.56 -13.36
C PRO A 56 -2.56 10.21 -14.06
N TYR A 57 -3.64 9.45 -14.20
CA TYR A 57 -3.72 8.18 -14.92
C TYR A 57 -5.18 7.93 -15.34
N ARG A 58 -5.41 6.90 -16.14
CA ARG A 58 -6.77 6.45 -16.49
C ARG A 58 -6.90 4.95 -16.36
N LEU A 59 -8.03 4.51 -15.81
CA LEU A 59 -8.41 3.11 -15.75
C LEU A 59 -9.46 2.84 -16.82
N HIS A 60 -9.09 2.04 -17.81
CA HIS A 60 -10.00 1.62 -18.88
C HIS A 60 -10.43 0.18 -18.67
N ARG A 61 -11.70 -0.16 -18.95
CA ARG A 61 -12.12 -1.57 -19.02
C ARG A 61 -11.51 -2.28 -20.22
N ASN A 62 -11.29 -1.55 -21.32
CA ASN A 62 -10.54 -2.05 -22.45
C ASN A 62 -9.07 -2.24 -22.04
N VAL A 63 -8.66 -3.51 -21.93
CA VAL A 63 -7.32 -3.92 -21.52
C VAL A 63 -6.24 -3.37 -22.46
N GLN A 64 -6.51 -3.26 -23.76
CA GLN A 64 -5.56 -2.68 -24.71
C GLN A 64 -5.30 -1.19 -24.45
N ARG A 65 -6.25 -0.50 -23.82
CA ARG A 65 -6.14 0.91 -23.43
C ARG A 65 -5.75 1.08 -21.96
N ASN A 66 -5.76 0.02 -21.16
CA ASN A 66 -5.47 0.11 -19.73
C ASN A 66 -3.97 -0.05 -19.47
N PRO A 67 -3.26 1.03 -19.06
CA PRO A 67 -1.81 0.97 -18.85
C PRO A 67 -1.41 0.05 -17.69
N LEU A 68 -2.32 -0.23 -16.75
CA LEU A 68 -2.05 -1.12 -15.62
C LEU A 68 -2.07 -2.60 -16.00
N VAL A 69 -2.73 -2.98 -17.08
CA VAL A 69 -3.06 -4.37 -17.37
C VAL A 69 -2.54 -4.72 -18.76
N LYS A 70 -1.22 -4.78 -18.92
CA LYS A 70 -0.62 -5.25 -20.18
C LYS A 70 -0.71 -6.79 -20.25
N GLY A 71 -1.35 -7.32 -21.30
CA GLY A 71 -1.27 -8.75 -21.65
C GLY A 71 -2.30 -9.69 -21.04
N TRP A 72 -3.51 -9.23 -20.66
CA TRP A 72 -4.47 -10.07 -19.92
C TRP A 72 -5.85 -10.28 -20.59
N ALA A 73 -6.37 -11.50 -20.46
CA ALA A 73 -7.70 -11.96 -20.90
C ALA A 73 -8.84 -11.55 -19.93
N TYR A 74 -8.82 -10.30 -19.44
CA TYR A 74 -9.78 -9.78 -18.45
C TYR A 74 -10.74 -8.73 -19.02
N ALA A 75 -10.82 -8.62 -20.35
CA ALA A 75 -11.52 -7.59 -21.13
C ALA A 75 -13.05 -7.45 -20.90
N GLY A 76 -13.63 -8.14 -19.92
CA GLY A 76 -15.05 -8.06 -19.58
C GLY A 76 -15.38 -7.71 -18.12
N ARG A 77 -14.41 -7.43 -17.24
CA ARG A 77 -14.68 -7.29 -15.80
C ARG A 77 -14.60 -5.85 -15.29
N ARG A 78 -15.45 -5.54 -14.32
CA ARG A 78 -15.50 -4.24 -13.63
C ARG A 78 -14.45 -4.24 -12.51
N PHE A 79 -13.33 -3.56 -12.72
CA PHE A 79 -12.40 -3.21 -11.64
C PHE A 79 -13.05 -2.17 -10.72
N TRP A 80 -12.78 -2.24 -9.42
CA TRP A 80 -13.22 -1.19 -8.50
C TRP A 80 -12.56 0.14 -8.87
N GLY A 81 -13.36 1.19 -8.99
CA GLY A 81 -12.91 2.54 -9.27
C GLY A 81 -12.75 2.93 -10.74
N ALA A 82 -13.01 2.06 -11.72
CA ALA A 82 -12.95 2.42 -13.14
C ALA A 82 -14.15 3.29 -13.59
N CYS A 83 -14.20 4.54 -13.14
CA CYS A 83 -15.28 5.50 -13.42
C CYS A 83 -15.04 6.36 -14.66
N ASP A 84 -13.83 6.34 -15.21
CA ASP A 84 -13.46 7.14 -16.39
C ASP A 84 -13.86 6.46 -17.71
N GLU A 85 -14.53 5.31 -17.64
CA GLU A 85 -14.97 4.59 -18.82
C GLU A 85 -15.94 5.44 -19.67
N GLY A 86 -15.66 5.52 -20.97
CA GLY A 86 -16.47 6.30 -21.91
C GLY A 86 -16.20 7.80 -21.89
N LEU A 87 -15.36 8.31 -20.97
CA LEU A 87 -14.88 9.68 -21.04
C LEU A 87 -13.91 9.85 -22.21
N ALA A 88 -13.94 11.02 -22.85
CA ALA A 88 -12.93 11.41 -23.82
C ALA A 88 -11.54 11.47 -23.16
N ASP A 89 -10.48 11.20 -23.92
CA ASP A 89 -9.11 11.12 -23.39
C ASP A 89 -8.60 12.45 -22.81
N ASN A 90 -9.22 13.58 -23.18
CA ASN A 90 -8.95 14.91 -22.63
C ASN A 90 -9.92 15.33 -21.50
N ALA A 91 -10.97 14.54 -21.22
CA ALA A 91 -11.97 14.88 -20.21
C ALA A 91 -11.57 14.39 -18.82
N THR A 92 -11.56 15.29 -17.84
CA THR A 92 -11.26 14.96 -16.44
C THR A 92 -12.53 15.14 -15.61
N ARG A 93 -12.83 14.20 -14.71
CA ARG A 93 -13.95 14.36 -13.77
C ARG A 93 -13.62 15.47 -12.76
N GLU A 94 -14.62 16.25 -12.42
CA GLU A 94 -14.53 17.31 -11.39
C GLU A 94 -13.94 16.78 -10.07
N ALA A 95 -14.31 15.56 -9.68
CA ALA A 95 -13.79 14.91 -8.47
C ALA A 95 -12.26 14.69 -8.48
N VAL A 96 -11.61 14.69 -9.64
CA VAL A 96 -10.15 14.55 -9.81
C VAL A 96 -9.45 15.92 -9.79
N GLN A 97 -10.17 17.00 -10.12
CA GLN A 97 -9.67 18.37 -10.17
C GLN A 97 -9.68 19.04 -8.79
N GLN A 98 -9.29 18.30 -7.77
CA GLN A 98 -9.16 18.82 -6.41
C GLN A 98 -7.95 18.19 -5.75
N ARG A 99 -7.19 19.00 -5.02
CA ARG A 99 -6.08 18.51 -4.19
C ARG A 99 -6.31 18.83 -2.72
N TRP A 100 -5.83 17.95 -1.85
CA TRP A 100 -5.80 18.25 -0.43
C TRP A 100 -4.67 19.22 -0.13
N GLN A 101 -5.01 20.33 0.53
CA GLN A 101 -4.05 21.32 1.01
C GLN A 101 -4.10 21.35 2.54
N PRO A 102 -3.06 20.84 3.22
CA PRO A 102 -2.93 21.03 4.67
C PRO A 102 -2.87 22.50 5.04
N ALA A 103 -3.35 22.82 6.24
CA ALA A 103 -3.43 24.19 6.75
C ALA A 103 -2.06 24.75 7.19
N ARG A 104 -1.11 23.89 7.56
CA ARG A 104 0.16 24.27 8.21
C ARG A 104 1.41 23.77 7.51
N CYS A 105 1.25 23.01 6.42
CA CYS A 105 2.35 22.45 5.64
C CYS A 105 1.90 22.23 4.20
N GLU A 106 2.78 21.69 3.38
CA GLU A 106 2.48 21.35 2.00
C GLU A 106 2.90 19.90 1.73
N LEU A 107 1.98 19.12 1.19
CA LEU A 107 2.30 17.80 0.65
C LEU A 107 2.99 17.98 -0.70
N GLN A 108 4.10 17.26 -0.90
CA GLN A 108 4.75 17.23 -2.19
C GLN A 108 3.90 16.46 -3.20
N PRO A 109 3.79 16.93 -4.45
CA PRO A 109 3.16 16.16 -5.53
C PRO A 109 3.81 14.79 -5.68
N PHE A 110 3.02 13.80 -6.09
CA PHE A 110 3.53 12.44 -6.27
C PHE A 110 4.58 12.41 -7.39
N ASP A 111 5.84 12.13 -7.04
CA ASP A 111 6.94 11.94 -7.99
C ASP A 111 7.34 10.46 -8.04
N ALA A 112 6.78 9.76 -9.02
CA ALA A 112 7.06 8.34 -9.25
C ALA A 112 8.56 8.08 -9.46
N ALA A 113 9.25 8.95 -10.19
CA ALA A 113 10.66 8.77 -10.48
C ALA A 113 11.53 8.92 -9.22
N ALA A 114 11.24 9.91 -8.37
CA ALA A 114 11.93 10.07 -7.09
C ALA A 114 11.68 8.88 -6.16
N LEU A 115 10.43 8.41 -6.07
CA LEU A 115 10.10 7.24 -5.27
C LEU A 115 10.80 5.98 -5.77
N CYS A 116 10.80 5.74 -7.08
CA CYS A 116 11.49 4.61 -7.70
C CYS A 116 13.00 4.66 -7.45
N ARG A 117 13.64 5.83 -7.58
CA ARG A 117 15.07 5.99 -7.23
C ARG A 117 15.34 5.61 -5.78
N ARG A 118 14.46 6.01 -4.85
CA ARG A 118 14.60 5.69 -3.43
C ARG A 118 14.45 4.19 -3.13
N LEU A 119 13.43 3.55 -3.70
CA LEU A 119 13.07 2.17 -3.36
C LEU A 119 13.88 1.10 -4.11
N VAL A 120 14.31 1.39 -5.34
CA VAL A 120 15.00 0.41 -6.21
C VAL A 120 16.51 0.64 -6.28
N LEU A 121 16.96 1.89 -6.43
CA LEU A 121 18.37 2.17 -6.71
C LEU A 121 19.25 2.26 -5.45
N GLY A 122 18.62 2.41 -4.28
CA GLY A 122 19.31 2.77 -3.05
C GLY A 122 20.05 4.11 -3.16
N LYS A 123 20.65 4.59 -2.06
CA LYS A 123 21.60 5.71 -2.15
C LYS A 123 22.78 5.28 -3.01
N ARG A 124 22.81 5.70 -4.29
CA ARG A 124 24.03 5.64 -5.12
C ARG A 124 25.13 6.35 -4.32
N GLY A 125 26.12 5.58 -3.84
CA GLY A 125 27.34 6.17 -3.31
C GLY A 125 27.98 7.00 -4.40
N ASP A 126 28.03 8.32 -4.19
CA ASP A 126 28.93 9.38 -4.67
C ASP A 126 29.82 9.21 -5.93
N GLY A 127 29.52 8.31 -6.86
CA GLY A 127 30.25 8.18 -8.13
C GLY A 127 31.65 7.54 -8.01
N SER A 128 32.02 7.00 -6.84
CA SER A 128 33.25 6.21 -6.74
C SER A 128 33.10 4.88 -7.50
N HIS A 129 33.82 4.74 -8.62
CA HIS A 129 33.85 3.58 -9.54
C HIS A 129 34.35 2.26 -8.91
N ALA A 130 34.40 2.15 -7.58
CA ALA A 130 34.78 0.92 -6.90
C ALA A 130 33.74 -0.18 -7.17
N ARG A 131 34.23 -1.38 -7.50
CA ARG A 131 33.46 -2.61 -7.78
C ARG A 131 32.13 -2.64 -7.02
N ARG A 132 31.03 -2.54 -7.76
CA ARG A 132 29.65 -2.56 -7.23
C ARG A 132 29.49 -3.79 -6.33
N PRO A 133 29.24 -3.62 -5.02
CA PRO A 133 28.68 -4.70 -4.23
C PRO A 133 27.41 -5.19 -4.93
N ARG A 134 27.16 -6.50 -4.87
CA ARG A 134 25.91 -7.11 -5.36
C ARG A 134 24.77 -6.30 -4.75
N ALA A 135 24.01 -5.58 -5.57
CA ALA A 135 22.95 -4.70 -5.07
C ALA A 135 22.00 -5.55 -4.23
N ASP A 136 21.73 -5.12 -3.01
CA ASP A 136 20.73 -5.77 -2.18
C ASP A 136 19.40 -5.81 -2.96
N PRO A 137 18.60 -6.88 -2.82
CA PRO A 137 17.33 -6.98 -3.52
C PRO A 137 16.41 -5.79 -3.16
N PRO A 138 15.54 -5.32 -4.06
CA PRO A 138 14.61 -4.23 -3.77
C PRO A 138 13.70 -4.55 -2.58
N LEU A 139 13.08 -3.52 -2.02
CA LEU A 139 12.00 -3.65 -1.03
C LEU A 139 10.77 -4.26 -1.72
N ASP A 140 10.08 -5.21 -1.08
CA ASP A 140 8.79 -5.72 -1.55
C ASP A 140 7.67 -4.98 -0.82
N ILE A 141 6.71 -4.40 -1.54
CA ILE A 141 5.55 -3.73 -0.92
C ILE A 141 4.37 -4.69 -0.92
N LEU A 142 3.79 -4.96 0.25
CA LEU A 142 2.67 -5.87 0.41
C LEU A 142 1.47 -5.14 1.03
N PHE A 143 0.42 -4.97 0.24
CA PHE A 143 -0.89 -4.50 0.67
C PHE A 143 -1.74 -5.67 1.15
N VAL A 144 -2.28 -5.58 2.36
CA VAL A 144 -3.16 -6.61 2.94
C VAL A 144 -4.40 -5.95 3.52
N GLY A 145 -5.59 -6.40 3.10
CA GLY A 145 -6.83 -5.88 3.66
C GLY A 145 -8.06 -6.20 2.83
N ASP A 146 -9.07 -5.36 2.92
CA ASP A 146 -10.33 -5.53 2.19
C ASP A 146 -10.27 -4.85 0.80
N SER A 147 -11.43 -4.62 0.20
CA SER A 147 -11.53 -3.95 -1.10
C SER A 147 -11.03 -2.50 -1.07
N PHE A 148 -11.06 -1.81 0.08
CA PHE A 148 -10.52 -0.45 0.20
C PHE A 148 -9.01 -0.44 0.15
N THR A 149 -8.36 -1.42 0.79
CA THR A 149 -6.92 -1.62 0.63
C THR A 149 -6.56 -1.98 -0.82
N GLY A 150 -7.43 -2.75 -1.50
CA GLY A 150 -7.29 -3.05 -2.94
C GLY A 150 -7.32 -1.79 -3.82
N GLN A 151 -8.25 -0.87 -3.57
CA GLN A 151 -8.30 0.42 -4.29
C GLN A 151 -7.05 1.27 -4.04
N LEU A 152 -6.51 1.24 -2.82
CA LEU A 152 -5.27 1.93 -2.48
C LEU A 152 -4.08 1.34 -3.24
N PHE A 153 -4.00 0.01 -3.33
CA PHE A 153 -3.02 -0.70 -4.15
C PHE A 153 -3.12 -0.28 -5.63
N ILE A 154 -4.32 -0.28 -6.22
CA ILE A 154 -4.54 0.12 -7.62
C ILE A 154 -4.08 1.56 -7.84
N SER A 155 -4.48 2.49 -6.96
CA SER A 155 -4.07 3.89 -7.03
C SER A 155 -2.55 4.04 -6.97
N PHE A 156 -1.90 3.39 -6.01
CA PHE A 156 -0.45 3.45 -5.81
C PHE A 156 0.32 2.91 -7.03
N VAL A 157 -0.07 1.75 -7.56
CA VAL A 157 0.55 1.15 -8.75
C VAL A 157 0.32 2.06 -9.98
N SER A 158 -0.86 2.67 -10.12
CA SER A 158 -1.17 3.57 -11.23
C SER A 158 -0.30 4.82 -11.22
N LEU A 159 -0.14 5.46 -10.05
CA LEU A 159 0.69 6.63 -9.89
C LEU A 159 2.18 6.32 -10.13
N LEU A 160 2.61 5.11 -9.79
CA LEU A 160 3.94 4.58 -10.12
C LEU A 160 4.12 4.21 -11.60
N ARG A 161 3.06 4.30 -12.42
CA ARG A 161 3.04 3.80 -13.82
C ARG A 161 3.41 2.31 -13.91
N GLY A 162 3.02 1.54 -12.90
CA GLY A 162 3.27 0.10 -12.85
C GLY A 162 2.31 -0.71 -13.71
N SER A 163 2.53 -2.03 -13.71
CA SER A 163 1.70 -3.01 -14.40
C SER A 163 1.43 -4.22 -13.50
N ILE A 164 0.18 -4.66 -13.46
CA ILE A 164 -0.28 -5.86 -12.76
C ILE A 164 0.10 -7.07 -13.62
N LEU A 165 0.84 -8.01 -13.04
CA LEU A 165 1.37 -9.20 -13.72
C LEU A 165 0.52 -10.46 -13.48
N ARG A 166 0.06 -10.68 -12.24
CA ARG A 166 -0.66 -11.89 -11.83
C ARG A 166 -1.84 -11.54 -10.93
N ASN A 167 -3.00 -12.10 -11.21
CA ASN A 167 -4.14 -12.18 -10.29
C ASN A 167 -4.44 -13.66 -10.03
N GLU A 168 -4.15 -14.15 -8.83
CA GLU A 168 -4.38 -15.54 -8.45
C GLU A 168 -5.74 -15.68 -7.75
N GLY A 169 -6.67 -16.37 -8.40
CA GLY A 169 -7.98 -16.68 -7.84
C GLY A 169 -8.93 -17.21 -8.92
N ALA A 170 -9.54 -18.39 -8.69
CA ALA A 170 -10.51 -18.94 -9.61
C ALA A 170 -11.68 -17.95 -9.79
N PRO A 171 -12.03 -17.55 -11.03
CA PRO A 171 -13.15 -16.66 -11.24
C PRO A 171 -14.44 -17.33 -10.78
N ARG A 172 -15.21 -16.67 -9.91
CA ARG A 172 -16.59 -17.06 -9.63
C ARG A 172 -17.48 -15.83 -9.66
N THR A 173 -18.54 -15.90 -10.44
CA THR A 173 -19.76 -15.14 -10.20
C THR A 173 -20.46 -15.84 -9.04
N ALA A 174 -20.51 -15.21 -7.87
CA ALA A 174 -21.39 -15.68 -6.81
C ALA A 174 -22.77 -15.08 -7.10
N PRO A 175 -23.84 -15.88 -7.21
CA PRO A 175 -25.20 -15.34 -7.18
C PRO A 175 -25.42 -14.80 -5.76
N SER A 176 -25.11 -13.52 -5.54
CA SER A 176 -25.36 -12.89 -4.26
C SER A 176 -26.87 -12.74 -4.11
N GLY A 177 -27.49 -13.53 -3.23
CA GLY A 177 -28.89 -13.40 -2.83
C GLY A 177 -29.22 -12.10 -2.08
N ALA A 178 -28.39 -11.06 -2.20
CA ALA A 178 -28.67 -9.70 -1.79
C ALA A 178 -29.05 -8.90 -3.05
N MET A 179 -30.26 -8.33 -3.03
CA MET A 179 -30.92 -7.64 -4.13
C MET A 179 -29.99 -6.86 -5.09
N VAL A 180 -29.97 -7.34 -6.34
CA VAL A 180 -29.86 -6.58 -7.59
C VAL A 180 -28.76 -5.49 -7.65
N PHE A 181 -27.51 -5.93 -7.84
CA PHE A 181 -26.59 -5.30 -8.79
C PHE A 181 -25.88 -6.44 -9.53
N GLY A 182 -26.13 -6.58 -10.83
CA GLY A 182 -25.76 -7.77 -11.62
C GLY A 182 -24.30 -8.20 -11.48
N ASP A 183 -24.07 -9.51 -11.50
CA ASP A 183 -22.79 -10.24 -11.57
C ASP A 183 -21.53 -9.36 -11.39
N ILE A 184 -21.32 -8.84 -10.19
CA ILE A 184 -20.07 -8.16 -9.85
C ILE A 184 -19.06 -9.29 -9.56
N PRO A 185 -18.03 -9.48 -10.39
CA PRO A 185 -17.02 -10.49 -10.09
C PRO A 185 -16.29 -10.06 -8.82
N ILE A 186 -16.48 -10.83 -7.74
CA ILE A 186 -15.92 -10.59 -6.40
C ILE A 186 -14.37 -10.81 -6.37
N ALA A 187 -13.73 -10.99 -7.53
CA ALA A 187 -12.41 -11.62 -7.62
C ALA A 187 -11.25 -10.63 -7.88
N GLU A 188 -10.88 -9.86 -6.85
CA GLU A 188 -9.52 -9.36 -6.67
C GLU A 188 -8.99 -9.97 -5.38
N LEU A 189 -8.43 -11.17 -5.49
CA LEU A 189 -8.19 -12.08 -4.37
C LEU A 189 -6.71 -12.04 -3.96
N LYS A 190 -5.82 -11.96 -4.95
CA LYS A 190 -4.37 -11.72 -4.81
C LYS A 190 -3.87 -11.07 -6.09
N ALA A 191 -3.19 -9.93 -6.05
CA ALA A 191 -2.60 -9.31 -7.21
C ALA A 191 -1.09 -9.09 -7.00
N ASP A 192 -0.28 -9.33 -8.02
CA ASP A 192 1.13 -8.96 -8.06
C ASP A 192 1.32 -7.97 -9.20
N ALA A 193 2.03 -6.89 -8.92
CA ALA A 193 2.39 -5.83 -9.85
C ALA A 193 3.89 -5.55 -9.80
N VAL A 194 4.36 -4.96 -10.88
CA VAL A 194 5.72 -4.41 -11.00
C VAL A 194 5.65 -2.94 -11.35
N ALA A 195 6.55 -2.17 -10.78
CA ALA A 195 6.72 -0.75 -11.04
C ALA A 195 8.20 -0.40 -11.18
N CYS A 196 8.50 0.85 -11.49
CA CYS A 196 9.88 1.35 -11.59
C CYS A 196 10.70 0.62 -12.65
N ILE A 197 10.10 0.34 -13.79
CA ILE A 197 10.75 -0.28 -14.94
C ILE A 197 11.25 0.85 -15.83
N ASP A 198 12.53 0.82 -16.22
CA ASP A 198 13.05 1.78 -17.19
C ASP A 198 12.21 1.71 -18.49
N ASP A 199 11.80 2.85 -19.06
CA ASP A 199 10.90 2.92 -20.22
C ASP A 199 11.41 2.10 -21.42
N ALA A 200 12.73 1.94 -21.56
CA ALA A 200 13.37 1.11 -22.57
C ALA A 200 13.21 -0.41 -22.33
N ALA A 201 12.98 -0.84 -21.08
CA ALA A 201 12.75 -2.23 -20.68
C ALA A 201 11.25 -2.59 -20.65
N ALA A 202 10.35 -1.62 -20.45
CA ALA A 202 8.90 -1.83 -20.42
C ALA A 202 8.28 -2.31 -21.75
N LEU A 203 9.01 -2.16 -22.86
CA LEU A 203 8.64 -2.67 -24.19
C LEU A 203 9.07 -4.13 -24.44
N ARG A 204 9.82 -4.76 -23.52
CA ARG A 204 10.33 -6.13 -23.63
C ARG A 204 9.81 -7.08 -22.54
N LEU A 205 8.70 -6.74 -21.88
CA LEU A 205 8.00 -7.61 -20.92
C LEU A 205 7.24 -8.77 -21.61
N ASP A 206 7.80 -9.31 -22.68
CA ASP A 206 7.51 -10.69 -23.06
C ASP A 206 8.30 -11.56 -22.08
N PHE A 207 7.58 -12.41 -21.36
CA PHE A 207 8.06 -13.34 -20.34
C PHE A 207 9.38 -14.02 -20.74
N VAL A 208 10.52 -13.48 -20.29
CA VAL A 208 11.82 -14.14 -20.38
C VAL A 208 12.41 -14.20 -18.98
N ASP A 209 12.32 -15.39 -18.40
CA ASP A 209 13.18 -15.82 -17.31
C ASP A 209 14.65 -15.63 -17.75
N ASP A 210 15.44 -14.95 -16.90
CA ASP A 210 16.91 -14.96 -16.93
C ASP A 210 17.65 -14.42 -18.18
N VAL A 211 17.45 -13.15 -18.53
CA VAL A 211 18.53 -12.41 -19.23
C VAL A 211 19.01 -11.24 -18.37
N PRO A 212 20.10 -11.43 -17.57
CA PRO A 212 20.76 -10.32 -16.90
C PRO A 212 21.49 -9.46 -17.94
N GLY A 213 20.75 -8.55 -18.56
CA GLY A 213 21.33 -7.43 -19.29
C GLY A 213 22.17 -6.59 -18.31
N LYS A 214 23.43 -6.33 -18.66
CA LYS A 214 24.34 -5.50 -17.87
C LYS A 214 23.70 -4.12 -17.61
N GLY A 215 23.18 -3.91 -16.40
CA GLY A 215 22.77 -2.59 -15.91
C GLY A 215 21.30 -2.40 -15.58
N GLN A 216 20.42 -3.39 -15.80
CA GLN A 216 19.02 -3.27 -15.40
C GLN A 216 18.86 -3.56 -13.89
N HIS A 217 18.19 -2.65 -13.19
CA HIS A 217 17.80 -2.86 -11.81
C HIS A 217 16.54 -3.75 -11.76
N ALA A 218 16.42 -4.59 -10.73
CA ALA A 218 15.21 -5.38 -10.54
C ALA A 218 14.00 -4.44 -10.33
N PRO A 219 12.83 -4.74 -10.94
CA PRO A 219 11.65 -3.90 -10.78
C PRO A 219 11.16 -3.90 -9.32
N LEU A 220 10.45 -2.83 -8.94
CA LEU A 220 9.77 -2.77 -7.65
C LEU A 220 8.58 -3.73 -7.68
N ARG A 221 8.53 -4.68 -6.75
CA ARG A 221 7.41 -5.60 -6.61
C ARG A 221 6.38 -5.02 -5.65
N VAL A 222 5.13 -5.00 -6.08
CA VAL A 222 4.01 -4.51 -5.28
C VAL A 222 2.92 -5.57 -5.34
N SER A 223 2.50 -6.10 -4.19
CA SER A 223 1.49 -7.14 -4.11
C SER A 223 0.29 -6.67 -3.30
N PHE A 224 -0.88 -7.21 -3.60
CA PHE A 224 -2.10 -7.09 -2.80
C PHE A 224 -2.63 -8.48 -2.48
N VAL A 225 -3.07 -8.69 -1.23
CA VAL A 225 -3.79 -9.89 -0.81
C VAL A 225 -5.04 -9.49 -0.06
N ARG A 226 -6.20 -9.97 -0.54
CA ARG A 226 -7.48 -9.71 0.12
C ARG A 226 -7.60 -10.53 1.40
N ASN A 227 -7.60 -9.85 2.54
CA ASN A 227 -7.81 -10.43 3.85
C ASN A 227 -8.62 -9.47 4.73
N GLU A 228 -9.95 -9.61 4.70
CA GLU A 228 -10.94 -8.75 5.36
C GLU A 228 -10.90 -8.80 6.88
N GLY A 229 -10.30 -9.85 7.45
CA GLY A 229 -10.18 -10.03 8.89
C GLY A 229 -8.76 -9.83 9.40
N LEU A 230 -7.79 -9.43 8.56
CA LEU A 230 -6.35 -9.50 8.91
C LEU A 230 -5.95 -10.85 9.54
N SER A 231 -6.63 -11.92 9.12
CA SER A 231 -6.47 -13.24 9.70
C SER A 231 -5.11 -13.82 9.29
N LEU A 232 -4.38 -14.33 10.28
CA LEU A 232 -3.05 -14.92 10.10
C LEU A 232 -3.10 -16.38 9.62
N ASN A 233 -4.27 -16.84 9.15
CA ASN A 233 -4.47 -18.18 8.61
C ASN A 233 -3.43 -18.48 7.51
N THR A 234 -2.93 -19.71 7.51
CA THR A 234 -1.98 -20.21 6.51
C THR A 234 -2.65 -21.03 5.41
N ALA A 235 -3.85 -21.54 5.69
CA ALA A 235 -4.68 -22.28 4.74
C ALA A 235 -5.66 -21.36 4.03
N GLU A 236 -5.94 -21.66 2.76
CA GLU A 236 -7.02 -20.97 2.05
C GLU A 236 -8.39 -21.36 2.62
N PRO A 237 -9.31 -20.40 2.77
CA PRO A 237 -10.66 -20.69 3.24
C PRO A 237 -11.39 -21.62 2.25
N THR A 238 -11.97 -22.69 2.76
CA THR A 238 -12.74 -23.67 1.97
C THR A 238 -14.16 -23.22 1.67
N SER A 239 -14.70 -22.26 2.45
CA SER A 239 -16.04 -21.70 2.27
C SER A 239 -16.15 -20.84 1.00
N GLY A 240 -17.37 -20.65 0.50
CA GLY A 240 -17.65 -19.87 -0.71
C GLY A 240 -17.36 -18.37 -0.58
N TYR A 241 -17.29 -17.84 0.65
CA TYR A 241 -16.92 -16.47 0.97
C TYR A 241 -15.41 -16.40 1.29
N ARG A 242 -14.60 -16.34 0.22
CA ARG A 242 -13.14 -16.39 0.31
C ARG A 242 -12.54 -14.98 0.39
N HIS A 243 -12.66 -14.30 1.51
CA HIS A 243 -12.04 -12.99 1.68
C HIS A 243 -10.91 -12.97 2.72
N GLN A 244 -10.37 -14.14 3.06
CA GLN A 244 -9.31 -14.31 4.05
C GLN A 244 -8.13 -15.06 3.45
N TYR A 245 -7.53 -14.52 2.39
CA TYR A 245 -6.42 -15.21 1.75
C TYR A 245 -5.17 -15.21 2.63
N PRO A 246 -4.45 -16.34 2.69
CA PRO A 246 -3.21 -16.42 3.44
C PRO A 246 -2.16 -15.52 2.78
N PHE A 247 -1.58 -14.62 3.56
CA PHE A 247 -0.52 -13.70 3.12
C PHE A 247 0.74 -13.80 3.97
N THR A 248 0.67 -14.48 5.12
CA THR A 248 1.75 -14.49 6.13
C THR A 248 3.08 -15.00 5.59
N HIS A 249 3.05 -15.91 4.60
CA HIS A 249 4.22 -16.43 3.89
C HIS A 249 4.92 -15.40 3.00
N ARG A 250 4.26 -14.28 2.66
CA ARG A 250 4.81 -13.19 1.85
C ARG A 250 5.52 -12.12 2.68
N ILE A 251 5.43 -12.18 4.01
CA ILE A 251 6.12 -11.25 4.91
C ILE A 251 7.53 -11.80 5.19
N GLY A 252 8.53 -11.00 4.85
CA GLY A 252 9.94 -11.30 5.13
C GLY A 252 10.74 -10.05 5.53
N PRO A 253 12.06 -10.17 5.74
CA PRO A 253 12.95 -9.10 6.21
C PRO A 253 12.94 -7.79 5.42
N ARG A 254 12.41 -7.79 4.19
CA ARG A 254 12.41 -6.66 3.27
C ARG A 254 11.01 -6.28 2.79
N THR A 255 9.99 -6.65 3.54
CA THR A 255 8.61 -6.29 3.23
C THR A 255 8.28 -4.92 3.83
N LEU A 256 7.74 -4.01 3.03
CA LEU A 256 6.92 -2.90 3.52
C LEU A 256 5.47 -3.37 3.57
N LEU A 257 4.97 -3.60 4.78
CA LEU A 257 3.62 -4.07 5.00
C LEU A 257 2.68 -2.86 5.12
N VAL A 258 1.71 -2.79 4.20
CA VAL A 258 0.68 -1.76 4.17
C VAL A 258 -0.67 -2.41 4.43
N THR A 259 -1.38 -1.93 5.43
CA THR A 259 -2.74 -2.37 5.76
C THR A 259 -3.62 -1.16 6.07
N GLN A 260 -4.90 -1.39 6.34
CA GLN A 260 -5.88 -0.36 6.63
C GLN A 260 -6.80 -0.84 7.76
N VAL A 261 -7.42 0.10 8.48
CA VAL A 261 -8.58 -0.20 9.31
C VAL A 261 -9.71 -0.68 8.39
N LEU A 262 -10.04 -1.97 8.48
CA LEU A 262 -10.92 -2.63 7.51
C LEU A 262 -12.39 -2.38 7.84
N ALA A 263 -13.21 -2.25 6.80
CA ALA A 263 -14.64 -2.01 6.93
C ALA A 263 -15.39 -3.18 7.58
N TRP A 264 -14.82 -4.38 7.55
CA TRP A 264 -15.43 -5.58 8.13
C TRP A 264 -15.43 -5.61 9.65
N PHE A 265 -14.58 -4.83 10.31
CA PHE A 265 -14.54 -4.72 11.76
C PHE A 265 -15.52 -3.71 12.35
N HIS A 266 -16.45 -3.21 11.55
CA HIS A 266 -17.31 -2.10 11.93
C HIS A 266 -18.15 -2.30 13.20
N ASN A 267 -18.36 -3.53 13.65
CA ASN A 267 -19.04 -3.86 14.91
C ASN A 267 -18.16 -4.67 15.88
N ASP A 268 -16.87 -4.84 15.59
CA ASP A 268 -15.99 -5.77 16.30
C ASP A 268 -14.59 -5.17 16.51
N ASP A 269 -14.54 -4.17 17.39
CA ASP A 269 -13.31 -3.49 17.81
C ASP A 269 -12.35 -4.42 18.55
N LYS A 270 -12.87 -5.40 19.28
CA LYS A 270 -12.07 -6.41 20.00
C LYS A 270 -11.32 -7.31 19.02
N SER A 271 -12.00 -7.88 18.02
CA SER A 271 -11.33 -8.70 17.01
C SER A 271 -10.40 -7.85 16.15
N PHE A 272 -10.74 -6.58 15.87
CA PHE A 272 -9.82 -5.68 15.18
C PHE A 272 -8.51 -5.50 15.97
N ALA A 273 -8.60 -5.16 17.25
CA ALA A 273 -7.43 -4.98 18.11
C ALA A 273 -6.61 -6.28 18.21
N ALA A 274 -7.27 -7.42 18.43
CA ALA A 274 -6.60 -8.72 18.51
C ALA A 274 -5.87 -9.09 17.22
N ASN A 275 -6.51 -8.91 16.06
CA ASN A 275 -5.92 -9.27 14.77
C ASN A 275 -4.81 -8.28 14.35
N LEU A 276 -4.98 -6.99 14.64
CA LEU A 276 -3.91 -6.00 14.44
C LEU A 276 -2.70 -6.31 15.34
N GLN A 277 -2.92 -6.68 16.60
CA GLN A 277 -1.84 -7.08 17.50
C GLN A 277 -1.08 -8.29 16.96
N GLY A 278 -1.82 -9.34 16.55
CA GLY A 278 -1.22 -10.52 15.93
C GLY A 278 -0.41 -10.19 14.66
N LEU A 279 -0.90 -9.25 13.85
CA LEU A 279 -0.19 -8.79 12.66
C LEU A 279 1.11 -8.03 13.00
N LEU A 280 1.09 -7.17 14.02
CA LEU A 280 2.28 -6.48 14.53
C LEU A 280 3.33 -7.48 15.05
N ASP A 281 2.89 -8.49 15.81
CA ASP A 281 3.79 -9.53 16.33
C ASP A 281 4.37 -10.41 15.21
N LEU A 282 3.56 -10.75 14.21
CA LEU A 282 4.04 -11.44 13.01
C LEU A 282 5.08 -10.60 12.27
N ALA A 283 4.80 -9.32 12.02
CA ALA A 283 5.74 -8.39 11.38
C ALA A 283 7.06 -8.32 12.16
N ARG A 284 7.00 -8.14 13.48
CA ARG A 284 8.19 -8.17 14.36
C ARG A 284 9.00 -9.45 14.20
N SER A 285 8.34 -10.60 14.18
CA SER A 285 9.00 -11.91 14.07
C SER A 285 9.64 -12.17 12.71
N ARG A 286 9.01 -11.71 11.61
CA ARG A 286 9.44 -12.02 10.24
C ARG A 286 10.35 -10.97 9.62
N MET A 287 10.20 -9.70 10.03
CA MET A 287 10.94 -8.57 9.47
C MET A 287 12.16 -8.20 10.30
N GLY A 288 12.19 -8.56 11.59
CA GLY A 288 13.30 -8.31 12.50
C GLY A 288 13.29 -6.89 13.11
N ALA A 289 13.80 -6.77 14.33
CA ALA A 289 13.94 -5.47 15.01
C ALA A 289 15.25 -4.75 14.62
N PRO A 290 15.27 -3.41 14.56
CA PRO A 290 14.15 -2.47 14.75
C PRO A 290 13.35 -2.19 13.45
N GLU A 291 13.79 -2.75 12.31
CA GLU A 291 13.33 -2.37 10.97
C GLU A 291 11.85 -2.71 10.68
N TRP A 292 11.29 -3.69 11.38
CA TRP A 292 9.88 -4.07 11.17
C TRP A 292 8.92 -2.90 11.40
N ALA A 293 9.13 -2.10 12.46
CA ALA A 293 8.21 -1.04 12.85
C ALA A 293 8.24 0.11 11.82
N ARG A 294 9.45 0.42 11.32
CA ARG A 294 9.63 1.39 10.23
C ARG A 294 8.97 0.93 8.94
N SER A 295 8.88 -0.37 8.71
CA SER A 295 8.33 -0.96 7.49
C SER A 295 6.87 -1.43 7.65
N PHE A 296 6.14 -0.89 8.64
CA PHE A 296 4.74 -1.17 8.89
C PHE A 296 3.90 0.11 8.80
N VAL A 297 2.86 0.08 7.97
CA VAL A 297 1.93 1.18 7.76
C VAL A 297 0.50 0.72 7.96
N LEU A 298 -0.23 1.39 8.85
CA LEU A 298 -1.68 1.27 8.98
C LEU A 298 -2.34 2.56 8.50
N PHE A 299 -3.18 2.44 7.48
CA PHE A 299 -4.09 3.51 7.10
C PHE A 299 -5.32 3.52 7.99
N SER A 300 -5.86 4.69 8.28
CA SER A 300 -7.21 4.82 8.85
C SER A 300 -8.27 4.28 7.88
N ALA A 301 -9.49 4.10 8.36
CA ALA A 301 -10.60 3.60 7.57
C ALA A 301 -10.88 4.45 6.31
N SER A 302 -11.27 3.79 5.23
CA SER A 302 -11.86 4.45 4.06
C SER A 302 -13.28 4.88 4.42
N TYR A 303 -13.56 6.18 4.39
CA TYR A 303 -14.90 6.67 4.73
C TYR A 303 -15.90 6.31 3.63
N ALA A 304 -17.12 5.91 3.98
CA ALA A 304 -18.18 5.75 2.99
C ALA A 304 -19.34 6.70 3.30
N HIS A 305 -20.04 7.16 2.28
CA HIS A 305 -21.15 8.10 2.47
C HIS A 305 -22.49 7.40 2.36
N PHE A 306 -23.46 7.79 3.19
CA PHE A 306 -24.81 7.21 3.16
C PHE A 306 -25.50 7.42 1.81
N SER A 307 -25.44 8.66 1.32
CA SER A 307 -25.68 9.00 -0.08
C SER A 307 -24.37 9.54 -0.63
N CYS A 308 -24.03 9.23 -1.86
CA CYS A 308 -22.95 9.84 -2.62
C CYS A 308 -23.47 10.58 -3.85
N LYS A 309 -24.80 10.67 -3.96
CA LYS A 309 -25.44 11.54 -4.96
C LYS A 309 -25.33 12.96 -4.45
N THR A 310 -24.40 13.71 -5.03
CA THR A 310 -24.08 15.07 -4.61
C THR A 310 -24.97 16.12 -5.26
N LYS A 311 -25.83 15.80 -6.24
CA LYS A 311 -26.66 16.82 -6.91
C LYS A 311 -28.15 16.63 -6.63
N VAL A 312 -28.73 17.52 -5.81
CA VAL A 312 -30.18 17.73 -5.69
C VAL A 312 -30.49 19.10 -6.29
N GLY A 313 -31.26 19.14 -7.39
CA GLY A 313 -31.62 20.40 -8.05
C GLY A 313 -30.44 21.19 -8.63
N GLY A 314 -29.36 20.51 -9.05
CA GLY A 314 -28.18 21.14 -9.65
C GLY A 314 -27.18 21.76 -8.64
N ARG A 315 -27.48 21.75 -7.34
CA ARG A 315 -26.55 22.16 -6.28
C ARG A 315 -25.82 20.97 -5.68
N GLU A 316 -24.53 21.16 -5.41
CA GLU A 316 -23.73 20.23 -4.65
C GLU A 316 -24.22 20.20 -3.19
N VAL A 317 -24.79 19.07 -2.76
CA VAL A 317 -25.21 18.83 -1.39
C VAL A 317 -24.24 17.82 -0.82
N VAL A 318 -23.49 18.22 0.22
CA VAL A 318 -22.82 17.25 1.10
C VAL A 318 -23.95 16.45 1.74
N PRO A 319 -24.12 15.17 1.40
CA PRO A 319 -25.18 14.38 1.97
C PRO A 319 -24.95 14.31 3.48
N GLY A 320 -26.01 14.51 4.25
CA GLY A 320 -25.94 14.41 5.71
C GLY A 320 -25.29 13.09 6.12
N LYS A 321 -24.54 13.09 7.22
CA LYS A 321 -23.97 11.88 7.84
C LYS A 321 -25.12 10.92 8.19
N GLY A 322 -25.54 10.10 7.24
CA GLY A 322 -26.66 9.18 7.43
C GLY A 322 -26.22 8.00 8.29
N PRO A 323 -27.17 7.35 8.98
CA PRO A 323 -26.88 6.19 9.81
C PRO A 323 -26.56 4.99 8.90
N LYS A 324 -25.31 4.86 8.43
CA LYS A 324 -24.89 3.63 7.76
C LYS A 324 -24.77 2.52 8.82
N PRO A 325 -25.45 1.37 8.63
CA PRO A 325 -25.10 0.16 9.35
C PRO A 325 -23.63 -0.15 9.07
N GLY A 326 -22.82 -0.20 10.12
CA GLY A 326 -21.44 -0.63 10.01
C GLY A 326 -20.39 0.40 9.60
N GLN A 327 -20.55 1.67 9.95
CA GLN A 327 -19.42 2.63 9.95
C GLN A 327 -19.34 3.52 11.19
N HIS A 328 -20.28 3.34 12.13
CA HIS A 328 -20.35 4.14 13.35
C HIS A 328 -19.09 4.01 14.23
N ASN A 329 -18.34 2.90 14.10
CA ASN A 329 -17.14 2.65 14.90
C ASN A 329 -15.83 3.07 14.23
N TYR A 330 -15.81 3.66 13.02
CA TYR A 330 -14.53 4.02 12.38
C TYR A 330 -13.69 4.97 13.23
N ALA A 331 -14.31 5.92 13.94
CA ALA A 331 -13.59 6.78 14.86
C ALA A 331 -12.90 5.99 15.99
N LEU A 332 -13.57 4.97 16.54
CA LEU A 332 -13.02 4.08 17.57
C LEU A 332 -11.92 3.19 17.00
N LEU A 333 -12.16 2.52 15.87
CA LEU A 333 -11.18 1.64 15.22
C LEU A 333 -9.94 2.41 14.78
N ASN A 334 -10.09 3.61 14.23
CA ASN A 334 -8.97 4.50 13.89
C ASN A 334 -8.16 4.86 15.13
N ARG A 335 -8.82 5.20 16.25
CA ARG A 335 -8.14 5.50 17.51
C ARG A 335 -7.37 4.29 18.06
N ILE A 336 -7.97 3.10 18.01
CA ILE A 336 -7.31 1.84 18.41
C ILE A 336 -6.08 1.62 17.53
N GLY A 337 -6.24 1.68 16.21
CA GLY A 337 -5.17 1.48 15.23
C GLY A 337 -4.03 2.46 15.39
N GLU A 338 -4.34 3.75 15.54
CA GLU A 338 -3.36 4.82 15.77
C GLU A 338 -2.60 4.60 17.08
N ASN A 339 -3.30 4.27 18.17
CA ASN A 339 -2.64 4.04 19.46
C ASN A 339 -1.70 2.83 19.39
N MET A 340 -2.17 1.71 18.83
CA MET A 340 -1.37 0.48 18.73
C MET A 340 -0.13 0.66 17.85
N THR A 341 -0.27 1.32 16.70
CA THR A 341 0.87 1.59 15.83
C THR A 341 1.85 2.58 16.45
N ARG A 342 1.37 3.64 17.12
CA ARG A 342 2.24 4.56 17.88
C ARG A 342 3.02 3.84 18.97
N THR A 343 2.36 3.02 19.79
CA THR A 343 3.03 2.21 20.83
C THR A 343 4.07 1.27 20.25
N ALA A 344 3.82 0.75 19.05
CA ALA A 344 4.75 -0.13 18.35
C ALA A 344 5.90 0.59 17.62
N GLY A 345 5.89 1.93 17.56
CA GLY A 345 6.82 2.71 16.73
C GLY A 345 6.58 2.56 15.23
N ALA A 346 5.38 2.14 14.84
CA ALA A 346 4.95 1.97 13.45
C ALA A 346 4.23 3.22 12.93
N THR A 347 3.95 3.26 11.63
CA THR A 347 3.35 4.44 10.99
C THR A 347 1.83 4.32 10.87
N PHE A 348 1.11 5.35 11.31
CA PHE A 348 -0.32 5.52 11.06
C PHE A 348 -0.58 6.66 10.10
N LEU A 349 -1.34 6.41 9.03
CA LEU A 349 -1.71 7.44 8.05
C LEU A 349 -3.24 7.62 8.00
N ASP A 350 -3.71 8.75 8.49
CA ASP A 350 -5.13 9.13 8.43
C ASP A 350 -5.53 9.63 7.03
N VAL A 351 -6.43 8.89 6.37
CA VAL A 351 -7.15 9.27 5.14
C VAL A 351 -8.62 9.60 5.41
N THR A 352 -9.16 9.18 6.56
CA THR A 352 -10.59 9.30 6.92
C THR A 352 -11.02 10.76 6.87
N THR A 353 -10.24 11.64 7.52
CA THR A 353 -10.55 13.07 7.67
C THR A 353 -10.67 13.80 6.32
N MET A 354 -9.89 13.36 5.33
CA MET A 354 -9.90 13.94 3.99
C MET A 354 -11.05 13.38 3.15
N LEU A 355 -11.27 12.07 3.24
CA LEU A 355 -12.28 11.36 2.45
C LEU A 355 -13.71 11.64 2.91
N GLU A 356 -13.96 11.88 4.19
CA GLU A 356 -15.28 12.28 4.72
C GLU A 356 -15.84 13.55 4.03
N ARG A 357 -14.99 14.36 3.42
CA ARG A 357 -15.38 15.60 2.74
C ARG A 357 -15.63 15.43 1.25
N ARG A 358 -15.55 14.20 0.73
CA ARG A 358 -15.54 13.92 -0.72
C ARG A 358 -16.60 12.91 -1.16
N PRO A 359 -17.89 13.15 -0.86
CA PRO A 359 -18.97 12.28 -1.33
C PRO A 359 -19.03 12.18 -2.87
N ASP A 360 -18.52 13.19 -3.58
CA ASP A 360 -18.41 13.28 -5.04
C ASP A 360 -17.40 12.28 -5.65
N GLY A 361 -16.49 11.75 -4.83
CA GLY A 361 -15.44 10.83 -5.27
C GLY A 361 -15.87 9.38 -5.44
N HIS A 362 -17.09 9.03 -5.04
CA HIS A 362 -17.57 7.65 -5.04
C HIS A 362 -17.95 7.13 -6.43
N MET A 363 -17.96 5.79 -6.54
CA MET A 363 -18.44 5.11 -7.73
C MET A 363 -19.95 5.35 -7.95
N PRO A 364 -20.42 5.40 -9.21
CA PRO A 364 -21.85 5.45 -9.49
C PRO A 364 -22.59 4.28 -8.84
N HIS A 365 -23.61 4.58 -8.04
CA HIS A 365 -24.43 3.62 -7.28
C HIS A 365 -23.71 2.86 -6.16
N ASP A 366 -22.44 3.16 -5.90
CA ASP A 366 -21.66 2.55 -4.83
C ASP A 366 -20.98 3.66 -4.02
N CYS A 367 -21.63 3.98 -2.90
CA CYS A 367 -21.15 5.00 -1.98
C CYS A 367 -20.18 4.44 -0.92
N GLY A 368 -19.69 3.22 -1.12
CA GLY A 368 -18.58 2.58 -0.42
C GLY A 368 -17.28 2.87 -1.14
N HIS A 369 -17.17 2.34 -2.35
CA HIS A 369 -15.95 2.38 -3.14
C HIS A 369 -15.74 3.71 -3.86
N TRP A 370 -14.49 3.98 -4.20
CA TRP A 370 -14.04 5.25 -4.77
C TRP A 370 -13.76 5.13 -6.26
N CYS A 371 -14.03 6.18 -7.02
CA CYS A 371 -13.50 6.32 -8.37
C CYS A 371 -11.99 6.57 -8.36
N LEU A 372 -11.29 5.98 -9.32
CA LEU A 372 -9.85 6.07 -9.54
C LEU A 372 -9.55 6.48 -10.99
N PRO A 373 -8.73 7.52 -11.24
CA PRO A 373 -8.18 8.44 -10.23
C PRO A 373 -9.28 9.21 -9.50
N GLY A 374 -8.95 9.80 -8.36
CA GLY A 374 -9.94 10.52 -7.56
C GLY A 374 -9.48 10.78 -6.14
N PRO A 375 -10.40 11.12 -5.22
CA PRO A 375 -10.04 11.53 -3.86
C PRO A 375 -9.26 10.47 -3.08
N TYR A 376 -9.47 9.19 -3.40
CA TYR A 376 -8.78 8.07 -2.76
C TYR A 376 -7.27 8.01 -3.07
N ASP A 377 -6.82 8.71 -4.11
CA ASP A 377 -5.39 8.86 -4.44
C ASP A 377 -4.61 9.57 -3.31
N ILE A 378 -5.31 10.25 -2.40
CA ILE A 378 -4.70 10.83 -1.21
C ILE A 378 -3.95 9.76 -0.37
N GLY A 379 -4.44 8.52 -0.31
CA GLY A 379 -3.74 7.46 0.43
C GLY A 379 -2.35 7.16 -0.17
N ALA A 380 -2.27 7.05 -1.50
CA ALA A 380 -1.01 6.84 -2.20
C ALA A 380 -0.08 8.07 -2.09
N LEU A 381 -0.65 9.29 -2.12
CA LEU A 381 0.09 10.53 -1.92
C LEU A 381 0.69 10.63 -0.51
N LEU A 382 -0.06 10.25 0.53
CA LEU A 382 0.46 10.21 1.90
C LEU A 382 1.53 9.14 2.06
N LEU A 383 1.35 7.96 1.48
CA LEU A 383 2.37 6.91 1.48
C LEU A 383 3.68 7.41 0.87
N PHE A 384 3.60 8.07 -0.30
CA PHE A 384 4.74 8.70 -0.95
C PHE A 384 5.39 9.75 -0.05
N ASN A 385 4.63 10.70 0.50
CA ASN A 385 5.19 11.76 1.34
C ASN A 385 5.85 11.21 2.61
N ALA A 386 5.27 10.16 3.23
CA ALA A 386 5.87 9.49 4.38
C ALA A 386 7.16 8.73 4.00
N LEU A 387 7.16 7.99 2.89
CA LEU A 387 8.37 7.30 2.39
C LEU A 387 9.49 8.27 2.03
N MET A 388 9.14 9.44 1.50
CA MET A 388 10.11 10.48 1.11
C MET A 388 10.59 11.35 2.29
N GLY A 389 9.98 11.21 3.48
CA GLY A 389 10.32 12.01 4.66
C GLY A 389 9.74 13.43 4.63
N HIS A 390 8.69 13.65 3.82
CA HIS A 390 7.90 14.88 3.83
C HIS A 390 6.78 14.85 4.86
N ILE A 391 6.48 13.67 5.42
CA ILE A 391 5.70 13.51 6.66
C ILE A 391 6.64 12.91 7.71
N ASP A 392 6.72 13.54 8.88
CA ASP A 392 7.48 13.02 10.01
C ASP A 392 6.82 11.75 10.55
N ALA A 393 7.29 10.60 10.09
CA ALA A 393 6.77 9.29 10.44
C ALA A 393 7.92 8.27 10.52
N PRO A 394 7.78 7.19 11.32
CA PRO A 394 8.79 6.12 11.38
C PRO A 394 9.15 5.56 9.99
N LEU A 395 8.19 5.53 9.06
CA LEU A 395 8.37 5.09 7.67
C LEU A 395 9.45 5.87 6.90
N SER A 396 9.65 7.15 7.22
CA SER A 396 10.68 8.00 6.58
C SER A 396 12.10 7.47 6.79
N GLN A 397 12.28 6.70 7.88
CA GLN A 397 13.55 6.09 8.28
C GLN A 397 13.76 4.71 7.65
N VAL A 398 12.83 4.18 6.86
CA VAL A 398 13.09 2.98 6.06
C VAL A 398 14.26 3.30 5.14
N GLN A 399 15.43 2.81 5.55
CA GLN A 399 16.65 3.00 4.81
C GLN A 399 16.61 2.04 3.63
N SER A 400 17.04 2.53 2.47
CA SER A 400 17.69 1.63 1.52
C SER A 400 18.80 0.91 2.30
N PRO A 401 18.95 -0.42 2.13
CA PRO A 401 19.62 -1.29 3.10
C PRO A 401 20.93 -0.70 3.63
N PRO A 402 21.20 -0.82 4.94
CA PRO A 402 22.54 -0.54 5.42
C PRO A 402 23.48 -1.39 4.56
N ARG A 403 24.53 -0.78 3.98
CA ARG A 403 25.65 -1.57 3.45
C ARG A 403 25.95 -2.57 4.55
N LEU A 404 25.79 -3.87 4.26
CA LEU A 404 26.39 -4.90 5.10
C LEU A 404 27.84 -4.46 5.24
N SER A 405 28.15 -3.82 6.36
CA SER A 405 29.51 -3.58 6.79
C SER A 405 30.09 -4.95 6.69
N GLN A 406 31.01 -5.13 5.74
CA GLN A 406 31.72 -6.38 5.55
C GLN A 406 32.00 -6.85 6.97
N VAL A 407 31.36 -7.95 7.38
CA VAL A 407 31.75 -8.66 8.58
C VAL A 407 33.22 -8.88 8.31
N GLN A 408 34.07 -8.06 8.96
CA GLN A 408 35.50 -8.17 8.86
C GLN A 408 35.71 -9.60 9.27
N SER A 409 36.02 -10.44 8.28
CA SER A 409 36.29 -11.83 8.54
C SER A 409 37.34 -11.79 9.63
N PRO A 410 37.11 -12.40 10.81
CA PRO A 410 38.09 -12.35 11.88
C PRO A 410 39.43 -12.74 11.25
N PRO A 411 40.52 -11.99 11.53
CA PRO A 411 41.80 -12.22 10.89
C PRO A 411 42.07 -13.72 10.98
N ARG A 412 42.27 -14.36 9.82
CA ARG A 412 42.58 -15.78 9.73
C ARG A 412 43.77 -16.03 10.66
N ARG A 413 43.51 -16.51 11.87
CA ARG A 413 44.55 -17.08 12.72
C ARG A 413 45.13 -18.23 11.92
N ALA A 414 46.42 -18.11 11.57
CA ALA A 414 47.19 -19.18 11.00
C ALA A 414 46.97 -20.43 11.85
N ARG A 415 46.42 -21.49 11.26
CA ARG A 415 46.34 -22.80 11.91
C ARG A 415 47.78 -23.31 12.08
N PRO A 416 48.24 -23.61 13.30
CA PRO A 416 49.41 -24.46 13.49
C PRO A 416 49.06 -25.86 12.98
N GLY A 417 50.03 -26.53 12.37
CA GLY A 417 49.86 -27.78 11.63
C GLY A 417 49.08 -28.86 12.38
N ALA A 418 48.08 -29.42 11.70
CA ALA A 418 47.50 -30.70 12.09
C ALA A 418 48.30 -31.83 11.42
N PRO A 419 48.69 -32.90 12.14
CA PRO A 419 49.36 -34.04 11.55
C PRO A 419 48.39 -34.87 10.71
N ARG A 420 48.92 -35.40 9.60
CA ARG A 420 48.27 -36.39 8.75
C ARG A 420 47.96 -37.64 9.57
N LEU A 421 46.69 -37.95 9.75
CA LEU A 421 46.24 -39.25 10.22
C LEU A 421 45.53 -40.02 9.12
N TRP A 422 45.89 -41.29 9.08
CA TRP A 422 45.57 -42.36 8.17
C TRP A 422 44.09 -42.52 7.81
N ARG A 423 43.84 -42.91 6.55
CA ARG A 423 42.61 -43.57 6.11
C ARG A 423 42.84 -45.09 6.08
N PRO A 424 41.96 -45.92 6.64
CA PRO A 424 41.77 -47.27 6.15
C PRO A 424 40.55 -47.37 5.24
N ASN A 425 40.73 -48.15 4.18
CA ASN A 425 39.68 -48.75 3.37
C ASN A 425 38.70 -49.55 4.23
N LEU A 426 37.42 -49.51 3.89
CA LEU A 426 36.51 -50.63 4.12
C LEU A 426 35.41 -50.61 3.04
N GLN A 427 35.50 -51.61 2.17
CA GLN A 427 34.45 -52.03 1.26
C GLN A 427 33.38 -52.83 2.01
N LEU A 428 32.21 -52.92 1.36
CA LEU A 428 31.22 -54.01 1.44
C LEU A 428 30.38 -54.14 2.72
N LEU A 429 29.08 -53.84 2.59
CA LEU A 429 28.02 -54.84 2.76
C LEU A 429 26.67 -54.34 2.21
N ARG A 430 26.17 -55.07 1.19
CA ARG A 430 24.80 -55.07 0.69
C ARG A 430 23.87 -55.76 1.69
N ARG A 431 22.65 -55.22 1.87
CA ARG A 431 21.34 -55.89 2.15
C ARG A 431 20.33 -54.74 2.30
N GLY A 432 19.36 -54.52 1.42
CA GLY A 432 18.27 -55.41 1.04
C GLY A 432 17.04 -55.09 1.91
N ARG A 433 16.07 -54.30 1.41
CA ARG A 433 14.71 -54.20 1.98
C ARG A 433 13.67 -53.85 0.92
N GLN A 434 12.61 -54.64 0.94
CA GLN A 434 11.42 -54.69 0.07
C GLN A 434 10.48 -53.48 0.25
N PRO A 435 9.56 -53.25 -0.71
CA PRO A 435 8.51 -52.24 -0.62
C PRO A 435 7.32 -52.71 0.23
N ALA A 436 6.80 -51.83 1.09
CA ALA A 436 5.59 -52.07 1.85
C ALA A 436 4.35 -51.77 0.99
N HIS A 437 3.50 -52.79 0.83
CA HIS A 437 2.10 -52.67 0.42
C HIS A 437 1.33 -51.82 1.44
N ARG A 438 0.49 -50.90 0.95
CA ARG A 438 -0.47 -50.15 1.77
C ARG A 438 -1.87 -50.64 1.41
N GLU A 439 -2.47 -51.40 2.31
CA GLU A 439 -3.88 -51.80 2.25
C GLU A 439 -4.79 -50.57 2.36
N VAL A 440 -5.78 -50.51 1.47
CA VAL A 440 -6.90 -49.57 1.52
C VAL A 440 -8.06 -50.29 2.21
N VAL A 441 -8.25 -50.03 3.51
CA VAL A 441 -9.46 -50.43 4.22
C VAL A 441 -10.51 -49.34 4.01
N ARG A 442 -11.57 -49.66 3.27
CA ARG A 442 -12.80 -48.86 3.14
C ARG A 442 -13.74 -49.24 4.27
N GLU A 443 -14.06 -48.31 5.17
CA GLU A 443 -15.21 -48.42 6.07
C GLU A 443 -16.50 -47.95 5.37
N PRO A 444 -17.66 -48.60 5.64
CA PRO A 444 -18.94 -48.19 5.10
C PRO A 444 -19.61 -47.11 5.99
N ARG A 445 -19.97 -45.98 5.37
CA ARG A 445 -20.82 -44.95 6.00
C ARG A 445 -22.26 -45.44 6.08
N ARG A 446 -22.81 -45.51 7.30
CA ARG A 446 -24.25 -45.61 7.56
C ARG A 446 -24.95 -44.25 7.38
N PRO A 447 -26.20 -44.23 6.89
CA PRO A 447 -27.00 -43.00 6.82
C PRO A 447 -27.67 -42.71 8.17
N VAL A 448 -27.66 -41.44 8.58
CA VAL A 448 -28.47 -40.94 9.70
C VAL A 448 -29.78 -40.42 9.13
N ASN A 449 -30.87 -41.10 9.49
CA ASN A 449 -32.24 -40.64 9.34
C ASN A 449 -32.51 -39.52 10.35
N ALA A 450 -33.12 -38.43 9.91
CA ALA A 450 -33.77 -37.46 10.78
C ALA A 450 -35.19 -37.19 10.24
N SER A 451 -36.18 -37.77 10.93
CA SER A 451 -37.60 -37.43 10.79
C SER A 451 -38.18 -37.26 12.19
N SER A 452 -38.94 -36.18 12.36
CA SER A 452 -40.04 -35.89 13.34
C SER A 452 -39.88 -34.45 13.84
N ALA A 453 -40.59 -33.46 13.28
CA ALA A 453 -42.02 -33.13 13.45
C ALA A 453 -42.33 -32.44 14.79
N MET A 454 -42.69 -31.14 14.73
CA MET A 454 -43.83 -30.54 15.43
C MET A 454 -44.05 -29.08 14.98
N SER A 455 -45.25 -28.81 14.45
CA SER A 455 -45.92 -27.50 14.33
C SER A 455 -46.81 -27.30 15.60
N PRO A 456 -47.53 -26.18 15.89
CA PRO A 456 -48.04 -25.17 14.95
C PRO A 456 -48.09 -23.67 15.41
N ARG A 457 -48.40 -22.81 14.44
CA ARG A 457 -49.22 -21.56 14.45
C ARG A 457 -49.16 -20.59 15.63
N THR A 458 -48.93 -19.31 15.31
CA THR A 458 -49.84 -18.20 15.67
C THR A 458 -49.91 -17.14 14.56
N THR A 459 -51.14 -16.83 14.19
CA THR A 459 -51.59 -15.69 13.37
C THR A 459 -51.72 -14.45 14.25
N GLY A 460 -51.41 -13.26 13.72
CA GLY A 460 -51.77 -11.98 14.33
C GLY A 460 -51.61 -10.82 13.35
N ARG A 461 -52.74 -10.33 12.84
CA ARG A 461 -52.86 -9.05 12.11
C ARG A 461 -52.83 -7.88 13.10
N GLY A 462 -52.34 -6.75 12.62
CA GLY A 462 -52.56 -5.38 13.10
C GLY A 462 -52.15 -4.46 11.97
#